data_AF-M0BWG0-F1
#
_entry.id   AF-M0BWG0-F1
#
_cell.length_a   1.000
_cell.length_b   1.000
_cell.length_c   1.000
_cell.angle_alpha   90.00
_cell.angle_beta   90.00
_cell.angle_gamma   90.00
#
_symmetry.space_group_name_H-M   'P 1'
#
loop_
_entity.id
_entity.type
_entity.pdbx_description
1 polymer ?
#
loop_
_entity_poly.entity_id
_entity_poly.type
_entity_poly.pdbx_seq_one_letter_code
_entity_poly.pdbx_strand_id
1 'polypeptide(L)' 'MTEYYYVADLELDFDDDMIAVDDHDRQQRLMAAHDGDEWTVFEGPIDRPHALSKRGSVETANQVLVAALQWIAENDE' A
#
# COMPACT_ATOMS: atom_id res chain seq x y z
N MET A 1 16.16 -15.49 -8.09
CA MET A 1 16.70 -14.24 -7.51
C MET A 1 15.46 -13.57 -6.93
N THR A 2 15.28 -13.66 -5.63
CA THR A 2 14.11 -13.08 -4.95
C THR A 2 14.49 -11.64 -4.64
N GLU A 3 13.82 -10.67 -5.26
CA GLU A 3 14.10 -9.25 -5.03
C GLU A 3 13.44 -8.84 -3.71
N TYR A 4 14.24 -8.49 -2.71
CA TYR A 4 13.76 -7.94 -1.44
C TYR A 4 13.68 -6.41 -1.56
N TYR A 5 12.48 -5.83 -1.49
CA TYR A 5 12.29 -4.37 -1.44
C TYR A 5 12.12 -3.93 0.02
N TYR A 6 13.09 -3.18 0.54
CA TYR A 6 12.98 -2.52 1.85
C TYR A 6 12.05 -1.30 1.73
N VAL A 7 10.80 -1.46 2.12
CA VAL A 7 9.82 -0.37 2.27
C VAL A 7 9.75 -0.02 3.76
N ALA A 8 10.50 1.02 4.15
CA ALA A 8 10.44 1.66 5.47
C ALA A 8 10.28 0.71 6.69
N ASP A 9 11.39 0.16 7.18
CA ASP A 9 11.45 -0.69 8.41
C ASP A 9 10.51 -1.91 8.47
N LEU A 10 9.76 -2.20 7.40
CA LEU A 10 8.95 -3.40 7.27
C LEU A 10 9.61 -4.33 6.25
N GLU A 11 10.13 -5.46 6.74
CA GLU A 11 10.67 -6.53 5.92
C GLU A 11 9.48 -7.30 5.33
N LEU A 12 8.96 -6.82 4.20
CA LEU A 12 7.88 -7.49 3.48
C LEU A 12 8.47 -8.72 2.75
N ASP A 13 8.16 -9.92 3.25
CA ASP A 13 8.35 -11.14 2.49
C ASP A 13 7.25 -11.25 1.42
N PHE A 14 7.66 -11.43 0.17
CA PHE A 14 6.76 -11.51 -0.99
C PHE A 14 5.90 -12.79 -1.03
N ASP A 15 5.89 -13.55 0.06
CA ASP A 15 4.95 -14.64 0.30
C ASP A 15 3.62 -14.11 0.90
N ASP A 16 3.61 -12.88 1.40
CA ASP A 16 2.41 -12.19 1.90
C ASP A 16 1.51 -11.65 0.78
N ASP A 17 0.21 -11.68 1.02
CA ASP A 17 -0.78 -11.09 0.11
C ASP A 17 -0.58 -9.57 0.03
N MET A 18 -0.46 -9.04 -1.19
CA MET A 18 -0.22 -7.62 -1.44
C MET A 18 -1.25 -7.06 -2.42
N ILE A 19 -1.75 -5.85 -2.14
CA ILE A 19 -2.62 -5.08 -3.01
C ILE A 19 -1.94 -3.73 -3.29
N ALA A 20 -1.78 -3.38 -4.57
CA ALA A 20 -1.25 -2.08 -4.97
C ALA A 20 -2.24 -1.38 -5.91
N VAL A 21 -2.47 -0.09 -5.66
CA VAL A 21 -3.33 0.78 -6.45
C VAL A 21 -2.52 2.01 -6.83
N ASP A 22 -2.31 2.19 -8.14
CA ASP A 22 -1.54 3.29 -8.70
C ASP A 22 -2.47 4.35 -9.32
N ASP A 23 -2.33 5.58 -8.86
CA ASP A 23 -2.86 6.77 -9.53
C ASP A 23 -1.73 7.38 -10.38
N HIS A 24 -1.78 7.07 -11.67
CA HIS A 24 -0.78 7.54 -12.62
C HIS A 24 -0.91 9.03 -12.96
N ASP A 25 -2.08 9.64 -12.80
CA ASP A 25 -2.26 11.07 -13.06
C ASP A 25 -1.53 11.89 -11.99
N ARG A 26 -1.59 11.42 -10.73
CA ARG A 26 -0.95 12.07 -9.58
C ARG A 26 0.43 11.53 -9.23
N GLN A 27 0.86 10.46 -9.90
CA GLN A 27 2.10 9.73 -9.60
C GLN A 27 2.16 9.22 -8.15
N GLN A 28 1.01 8.80 -7.60
CA GLN A 28 0.90 8.27 -6.24
C GLN A 28 0.44 6.81 -6.23
N ARG A 29 0.84 6.08 -5.19
CA ARG A 29 0.53 4.68 -4.92
C ARG A 29 -0.06 4.55 -3.54
N LEU A 30 -1.12 3.75 -3.46
CA LEU A 30 -1.58 3.14 -2.22
C LEU A 30 -1.23 1.65 -2.26
N MET A 31 -0.55 1.16 -1.23
CA MET A 31 -0.12 -0.23 -1.12
C MET A 31 -0.64 -0.80 0.20
N ALA A 32 -1.15 -2.02 0.19
CA ALA A 32 -1.47 -2.75 1.40
C ALA A 32 -0.73 -4.09 1.38
N ALA A 33 -0.08 -4.39 2.50
CA ALA A 33 0.56 -5.67 2.73
C ALA A 33 -0.13 -6.37 3.90
N HIS A 34 -0.40 -7.66 3.74
CA HIS A 34 -0.97 -8.49 4.77
C HIS A 34 0.12 -9.07 5.65
N ASP A 35 0.14 -8.75 6.94
CA ASP A 35 1.06 -9.31 7.93
C ASP A 35 0.23 -9.98 9.03
N GLY A 36 0.31 -11.30 9.12
CA GLY A 36 -0.45 -12.10 10.09
C GLY A 36 -1.97 -12.07 9.85
N ASP A 37 -2.69 -11.30 10.65
CA ASP A 37 -4.16 -11.15 10.63
C ASP A 37 -4.60 -9.73 10.20
N GLU A 38 -3.65 -8.87 9.81
CA GLU A 38 -3.91 -7.46 9.54
C GLU A 38 -3.29 -7.02 8.21
N TRP A 39 -3.99 -6.12 7.52
CA TRP A 39 -3.47 -5.39 6.37
C TRP A 39 -2.97 -4.03 6.79
N THR A 40 -1.67 -3.77 6.64
CA THR A 40 -1.11 -2.43 6.81
C THR A 40 -1.16 -1.68 5.49
N VAL A 41 -1.78 -0.50 5.48
CA VAL A 41 -1.92 0.37 4.31
C VAL A 41 -0.87 1.48 4.34
N PHE A 42 -0.21 1.68 3.21
CA PHE A 42 0.81 2.67 2.94
C PHE A 42 0.43 3.55 1.77
N GLU A 43 0.93 4.78 1.77
CA GLU A 43 0.74 5.74 0.69
C GLU A 43 2.05 6.46 0.37
N GLY A 44 2.30 6.74 -0.89
CA GLY A 44 3.40 7.61 -1.30
C GLY A 44 3.57 7.67 -2.81
N PRO A 45 4.70 8.19 -3.31
CA PRO A 45 4.97 8.27 -4.75
C PRO A 45 5.23 6.89 -5.36
N ILE A 46 4.75 6.68 -6.60
CA ILE A 46 4.92 5.40 -7.33
C ILE A 46 6.41 5.04 -7.50
N ASP A 47 7.25 6.01 -7.86
CA ASP A 47 8.65 5.79 -8.23
C ASP A 47 9.61 5.73 -7.02
N ARG A 48 9.13 5.93 -5.79
CA ARG A 48 9.98 5.84 -4.60
C ARG A 48 9.36 4.91 -3.56
N PRO A 49 9.63 3.60 -3.67
CA PRO A 49 9.14 2.61 -2.70
C PRO A 49 9.56 2.92 -1.26
N HIS A 50 10.75 3.48 -1.07
CA HIS A 50 11.28 3.90 0.24
C HIS A 50 10.62 5.17 0.81
N ALA A 51 9.71 5.80 0.07
CA ALA A 51 8.98 6.99 0.49
C ALA A 51 7.51 6.70 0.82
N LEU A 52 7.10 5.43 0.87
CA LEU A 52 5.77 5.05 1.33
C LEU A 52 5.66 5.28 2.84
N SER A 53 4.60 5.94 3.26
CA SER A 53 4.30 6.23 4.66
C SER A 53 3.07 5.43 5.11
N LYS A 54 3.11 4.87 6.32
CA LYS A 54 1.95 4.16 6.88
C LYS A 54 0.77 5.11 7.01
N ARG A 55 -0.34 4.77 6.36
CA ARG A 55 -1.62 5.49 6.40
C ARG A 55 -2.54 4.92 7.48
N GLY A 56 -2.51 3.60 7.67
CA GLY A 56 -3.34 2.93 8.67
C GLY A 56 -3.23 1.42 8.59
N SER A 57 -4.15 0.75 9.28
CA SER A 57 -4.29 -0.71 9.30
C SER A 57 -5.77 -1.09 9.19
N VAL A 58 -6.07 -2.22 8.55
CA VAL A 58 -7.41 -2.78 8.42
C VAL A 58 -7.37 -4.30 8.54
N GLU A 59 -8.48 -4.92 8.92
CA GLU A 59 -8.53 -6.37 9.23
C GLU A 59 -8.74 -7.23 7.98
N THR A 60 -9.20 -6.64 6.87
CA THR A 60 -9.59 -7.41 5.67
C THR A 60 -9.24 -6.73 4.36
N ALA A 61 -9.03 -7.54 3.32
CA ALA A 61 -8.83 -7.06 1.95
C ALA A 61 -10.01 -6.22 1.43
N ASN A 62 -11.25 -6.49 1.86
CA ASN A 62 -12.41 -5.67 1.48
C ASN A 62 -12.32 -4.25 2.06
N GLN A 63 -11.81 -4.11 3.29
CA GLN A 63 -11.56 -2.79 3.87
C GLN A 63 -10.39 -2.09 3.18
N VAL A 64 -9.38 -2.81 2.70
CA VAL A 64 -8.32 -2.25 1.84
C VAL A 64 -8.94 -1.66 0.56
N LEU A 65 -9.83 -2.39 -0.11
CA LEU A 65 -10.52 -1.91 -1.30
C LEU A 65 -11.33 -0.64 -1.01
N VAL A 66 -12.08 -0.61 0.10
CA VAL A 66 -12.83 0.60 0.50
C VAL A 66 -11.88 1.78 0.75
N ALA A 67 -10.75 1.55 1.45
CA ALA A 67 -9.75 2.58 1.70
C ALA A 67 -9.13 3.12 0.40
N ALA A 68 -8.86 2.24 -0.57
CA ALA A 68 -8.34 2.65 -1.88
C ALA A 68 -9.35 3.49 -2.67
N LEU A 69 -10.64 3.12 -2.66
CA LEU A 69 -11.70 3.89 -3.33
C LEU A 69 -11.89 5.26 -2.69
N GLN A 70 -11.86 5.34 -1.35
CA GLN A 70 -11.91 6.61 -0.62
C GLN A 70 -10.70 7.47 -0.94
N TRP A 71 -9.50 6.88 -0.95
CA TRP A 71 -8.27 7.56 -1.28
C TRP A 71 -8.30 8.18 -2.69
N ILE A 72 -8.79 7.46 -3.70
CA ILE A 72 -8.96 8.03 -5.05
C ILE A 72 -9.95 9.20 -5.00
N ALA A 73 -11.08 9.05 -4.31
CA ALA A 73 -12.12 10.07 -4.25
C ALA A 73 -11.68 11.36 -3.52
N GLU A 74 -10.91 11.25 -2.43
CA GLU A 74 -10.33 12.41 -1.70
C GLU A 74 -9.36 13.23 -2.57
N ASN A 75 -8.82 12.60 -3.60
CA ASN A 75 -7.80 13.17 -4.46
C ASN A 75 -8.35 13.63 -5.83
N ASP A 76 -9.67 13.55 -6.05
CA ASP A 76 -10.36 14.08 -7.24
C ASP A 76 -10.86 15.54 -7.04
N GLU A 77 -10.76 16.07 -5.81
CA GLU A 77 -11.16 17.45 -5.44
C GLU A 77 -10.05 18.52 -5.63
#